data_AF-A0A1H6SI41-F1
#
_entry.id   AF-A0A1H6SI41-F1
#
_cell.length_a   1.000
_cell.length_b   1.000
_cell.length_c   1.000
_cell.angle_alpha   90.00
_cell.angle_beta   90.00
_cell.angle_gamma   90.00
#
_symmetry.space_group_name_H-M   'P 1'
#
loop_
_entity.id
_entity.type
_entity.pdbx_description
1 polymer ?
#
loop_
_entity_poly.entity_id
_entity_poly.type
_entity_poly.pdbx_seq_one_letter_code
_entity_poly.pdbx_strand_id
1 'polypeptide(L)'
;MEVRKNNVQTPGWHDGTTRTYRLRSGERLEVNVRPEGWVSNAFLFRPQVPLGKTLTLPERRRAAEFLTMVTGRRFTVQAVANCVTAGLSAQKRNPDVYGPDQPLSQWTTPAGLPYKARCGVAGAGPLGVWAGWMQQ
;
A
#
# COMPACT_ATOMS: atom_id res chain seq x y z
N MET A 1 -14.00 -5.65 26.73
CA MET A 1 -13.82 -5.32 25.30
C MET A 1 -13.08 -6.50 24.68
N GLU A 2 -13.82 -7.42 24.08
CA GLU A 2 -13.26 -8.67 23.55
C GLU A 2 -12.71 -8.40 22.14
N VAL A 3 -11.38 -8.44 21.99
CA VAL A 3 -10.72 -8.30 20.70
C VAL A 3 -10.90 -9.61 19.94
N ARG A 4 -11.82 -9.62 18.97
CA ARG A 4 -12.12 -10.80 18.15
C ARG A 4 -10.90 -11.21 17.32
N LYS A 5 -10.67 -12.53 17.21
CA LYS A 5 -9.47 -13.15 16.63
C LYS A 5 -9.57 -13.18 15.09
N ASN A 6 -8.62 -12.54 14.40
CA ASN A 6 -8.54 -12.59 12.93
C ASN A 6 -8.11 -14.00 12.48
N ASN A 7 -8.71 -14.56 11.42
CA ASN A 7 -8.33 -15.88 10.90
C ASN A 7 -8.03 -15.88 9.39
N VAL A 8 -7.39 -16.96 8.93
CA VAL A 8 -6.55 -17.03 7.72
C VAL A 8 -7.33 -17.54 6.47
N GLN A 9 -8.64 -17.75 6.57
CA GLN A 9 -9.36 -18.65 5.64
C GLN A 9 -9.99 -17.98 4.41
N THR A 10 -9.68 -16.72 4.07
CA THR A 10 -10.27 -16.09 2.86
C THR A 10 -9.33 -15.08 2.18
N PRO A 11 -9.15 -15.13 0.83
CA PRO A 11 -8.26 -14.23 0.08
C PRO A 11 -8.56 -12.74 0.24
N GLY A 12 -7.59 -11.97 0.74
CA GLY A 12 -7.77 -10.58 1.18
C GLY A 12 -8.11 -9.50 0.15
N TRP A 13 -8.44 -9.84 -1.10
CA TRP A 13 -8.64 -8.83 -2.16
C TRP A 13 -10.05 -8.20 -2.13
N HIS A 14 -11.11 -8.94 -1.81
CA HIS A 14 -12.50 -8.40 -1.90
C HIS A 14 -13.55 -8.94 -0.90
N ASP A 15 -13.22 -9.69 0.17
CA ASP A 15 -14.28 -10.29 1.01
C ASP A 15 -14.88 -9.33 2.07
N GLY A 16 -15.05 -8.06 1.72
CA GLY A 16 -15.56 -7.04 2.63
C GLY A 16 -16.01 -5.77 1.93
N THR A 17 -16.05 -4.67 2.67
CA THR A 17 -16.40 -3.36 2.13
C THR A 17 -15.15 -2.60 1.72
N THR A 18 -15.06 -2.18 0.46
CA THR A 18 -14.07 -1.20 0.02
C THR A 18 -14.63 0.21 0.21
N ARG A 19 -13.89 1.05 0.93
CA ARG A 19 -14.16 2.48 1.09
C ARG A 19 -13.16 3.25 0.25
N THR A 20 -13.64 4.04 -0.70
CA THR A 20 -12.81 4.82 -1.61
C THR A 20 -13.07 6.31 -1.42
N TYR A 21 -11.99 7.08 -1.28
CA TYR A 21 -12.02 8.52 -1.11
C TYR A 21 -11.07 9.18 -2.12
N ARG A 22 -11.48 10.34 -2.65
CA ARG A 22 -10.62 11.18 -3.50
C ARG A 22 -10.14 12.36 -2.68
N LEU A 23 -8.83 12.52 -2.58
CA LEU A 23 -8.21 13.65 -1.90
C LEU A 23 -8.16 14.87 -2.82
N ARG A 24 -8.14 16.07 -2.22
CA ARG A 24 -8.03 17.35 -2.97
C ARG A 24 -6.74 17.43 -3.81
N SER A 25 -5.70 16.72 -3.39
CA SER A 25 -4.43 16.55 -4.09
C SER A 25 -4.51 15.67 -5.35
N GLY A 26 -5.66 15.03 -5.62
CA GLY A 26 -5.86 14.12 -6.75
C GLY A 26 -5.46 12.67 -6.46
N GLU A 27 -4.92 12.38 -5.28
CA GLU A 27 -4.69 11.02 -4.79
C GLU A 27 -6.02 10.32 -4.45
N ARG A 28 -6.04 9.00 -4.55
CA ARG A 28 -7.11 8.13 -4.12
C ARG A 28 -6.66 7.35 -2.89
N LEU A 29 -7.50 7.36 -1.86
CA LEU A 29 -7.38 6.54 -0.66
C LEU A 29 -8.40 5.40 -0.77
N GLU A 30 -7.95 4.16 -0.68
CA GLU A 30 -8.82 2.98 -0.64
C GLU A 30 -8.54 2.19 0.63
N VAL A 31 -9.59 1.77 1.32
CA VAL A 31 -9.50 0.97 2.54
C VAL A 31 -10.45 -0.21 2.42
N ASN A 32 -9.90 -1.43 2.50
CA ASN A 32 -10.64 -2.67 2.51
C ASN A 32 -10.89 -3.07 3.96
N VAL A 33 -12.16 -3.13 4.34
CA VAL A 33 -12.62 -3.46 5.69
C VAL A 33 -13.31 -4.81 5.64
N ARG A 34 -12.86 -5.72 6.49
CA ARG A 34 -13.44 -7.08 6.61
C ARG A 34 -14.76 -7.02 7.37
N PRO A 35 -15.66 -8.02 7.22
CA PRO A 35 -16.95 -8.06 7.91
C PRO A 35 -16.83 -7.93 9.44
N GLU A 36 -15.70 -8.38 10.00
CA GLU A 36 -15.40 -8.30 11.43
C GLU A 36 -14.93 -6.90 11.87
N GLY A 37 -14.85 -5.92 10.97
CA GLY A 37 -14.63 -4.51 11.27
C GLY A 37 -13.17 -4.03 11.25
N TRP A 38 -12.21 -4.87 10.85
CA TRP A 38 -10.79 -4.51 10.77
C TRP A 38 -10.32 -4.24 9.33
N VAL A 39 -9.24 -3.46 9.19
CA VAL A 39 -8.67 -3.09 7.90
C VAL A 39 -7.72 -4.18 7.40
N SER A 40 -8.06 -4.83 6.28
CA SER A 40 -7.19 -5.82 5.64
C SER A 40 -6.15 -5.21 4.74
N ASN A 41 -6.52 -4.16 3.99
CA ASN A 41 -5.64 -3.46 3.09
C ASN A 41 -5.99 -1.98 3.05
N ALA A 42 -4.97 -1.13 2.99
CA ALA A 42 -5.12 0.30 2.79
C ALA A 42 -4.15 0.76 1.69
N PHE A 43 -4.64 1.60 0.78
CA PHE A 43 -3.91 2.10 -0.38
C PHE A 43 -4.01 3.62 -0.43
N LEU A 44 -2.89 4.27 -0.73
CA LEU A 44 -2.85 5.68 -1.10
C LEU A 44 -2.08 5.79 -2.41
N PHE A 45 -2.77 6.16 -3.48
CA PHE A 45 -2.17 6.15 -4.81
C PHE A 45 -2.78 7.18 -5.75
N ARG A 46 -2.06 7.49 -6.83
CA ARG A 46 -2.56 8.31 -7.92
C ARG A 46 -3.04 7.41 -9.04
N PRO A 47 -4.34 7.42 -9.38
CA PRO A 47 -4.82 6.74 -10.56
C PRO A 47 -4.29 7.44 -11.81
N GLN A 48 -4.03 6.67 -12.88
CA GLN A 48 -3.78 7.20 -14.23
C GLN A 48 -2.60 8.17 -14.31
N VAL A 49 -1.43 7.75 -13.83
CA VAL A 49 -0.18 8.49 -13.99
C VAL A 49 0.60 7.90 -15.18
N PRO A 50 1.31 8.71 -15.99
CA PRO A 50 2.19 8.19 -17.04
C PRO A 50 3.33 7.31 -16.49
N LEU A 51 3.77 6.34 -17.28
CA LEU A 51 4.97 5.51 -17.04
C LEU A 51 6.20 6.36 -16.71
N GLY A 52 7.08 5.85 -15.85
CA GLY A 52 8.31 6.54 -15.44
C GLY A 52 8.13 7.72 -14.48
N LYS A 53 6.90 8.10 -14.14
CA LYS A 53 6.65 9.14 -13.12
C LYS A 53 6.99 8.64 -11.72
N THR A 54 7.45 9.59 -10.91
CA THR A 54 7.75 9.39 -9.49
C THR A 54 6.85 10.26 -8.61
N LEU A 55 6.76 9.91 -7.33
CA LEU A 55 6.14 10.77 -6.33
C LEU A 55 7.02 12.02 -6.11
N THR A 56 6.40 13.18 -6.07
CA THR A 56 6.98 14.44 -5.60
C THR A 56 7.29 14.39 -4.10
N LEU A 57 8.09 15.32 -3.59
CA LEU A 57 8.41 15.36 -2.15
C LEU A 57 7.16 15.46 -1.25
N PRO A 58 6.16 16.32 -1.53
CA PRO A 58 4.92 16.35 -0.74
C PRO A 58 4.16 15.01 -0.76
N GLU A 59 4.12 14.33 -1.90
CA GLU A 59 3.47 13.02 -2.03
C GLU A 59 4.23 11.93 -1.26
N ARG A 60 5.57 11.94 -1.27
CA ARG A 60 6.37 11.02 -0.46
C ARG A 60 6.16 11.23 1.05
N ARG A 61 6.01 12.48 1.49
CA ARG A 61 5.67 12.80 2.90
C ARG A 61 4.31 12.23 3.28
N ARG A 62 3.28 12.51 2.49
CA ARG A 62 1.93 11.96 2.71
C ARG A 62 1.91 10.44 2.67
N ALA A 63 2.65 9.81 1.75
CA ALA A 63 2.77 8.36 1.68
C ALA A 63 3.40 7.76 2.95
N ALA A 64 4.47 8.36 3.48
CA ALA A 64 5.10 7.92 4.72
C ALA A 64 4.19 8.12 5.94
N GLU A 65 3.50 9.27 6.02
CA GLU A 65 2.50 9.55 7.06
C GLU A 65 1.33 8.56 7.00
N PHE A 66 0.80 8.33 5.80
CA PHE A 66 -0.26 7.36 5.56
C PHE A 66 0.13 5.96 6.04
N LEU A 67 1.28 5.45 5.61
CA LEU A 67 1.78 4.14 6.05
C LEU A 67 1.95 4.09 7.57
N THR A 68 2.43 5.19 8.16
CA THR A 68 2.57 5.27 9.62
C THR A 68 1.23 5.20 10.33
N MET A 69 0.23 5.95 9.86
CA MET A 69 -1.10 5.97 10.45
C MET A 69 -1.82 4.62 10.32
N VAL A 70 -1.77 3.96 9.16
CA VAL A 70 -2.55 2.73 8.93
C VAL A 70 -1.90 1.47 9.53
N THR A 71 -0.61 1.53 9.88
CA THR A 71 0.12 0.38 10.42
C THR A 71 0.58 0.55 11.87
N GLY A 72 0.63 1.79 12.38
CA GLY A 72 1.27 2.12 13.66
C GLY A 72 2.80 2.01 13.65
N ARG A 73 3.43 1.75 12.50
CA ARG A 73 4.88 1.59 12.36
C ARG A 73 5.49 2.83 11.74
N ARG A 74 6.75 3.15 12.06
CA ARG A 74 7.43 4.33 11.50
C ARG A 74 7.88 4.08 10.07
N PHE A 75 7.46 4.94 9.14
CA PHE A 75 7.98 5.01 7.78
C PHE A 75 8.64 6.36 7.51
N THR A 76 9.74 6.37 6.76
CA THR A 76 10.44 7.60 6.39
C THR A 76 10.16 7.97 4.94
N VAL A 77 10.22 9.28 4.65
CA VAL A 77 10.15 9.81 3.28
C VAL A 77 11.20 9.16 2.37
N GLN A 78 12.40 8.90 2.91
CA GLN A 78 13.49 8.26 2.18
C GLN A 78 13.19 6.79 1.85
N ALA A 79 12.58 6.04 2.77
CA ALA A 79 12.19 4.66 2.50
C ALA A 79 11.18 4.58 1.34
N VAL A 80 10.19 5.47 1.33
CA VAL A 80 9.23 5.59 0.22
C VAL A 80 9.95 5.96 -1.09
N ALA A 81 10.87 6.93 -1.06
CA ALA A 81 11.66 7.32 -2.22
C ALA A 81 12.47 6.15 -2.79
N ASN A 82 13.17 5.41 -1.93
CA ASN A 82 13.99 4.27 -2.32
C ASN A 82 13.14 3.15 -2.94
N CYS A 83 11.97 2.87 -2.37
CA CYS A 83 11.05 1.88 -2.92
C CYS A 83 10.58 2.26 -4.32
N VAL A 84 10.12 3.50 -4.52
CA VAL A 84 9.67 3.96 -5.84
C VAL A 84 10.82 3.93 -6.85
N THR A 85 12.03 4.35 -6.46
CA THR A 85 13.23 4.25 -7.31
C THR A 85 13.58 2.81 -7.68
N ALA A 86 13.45 1.87 -6.75
CA ALA A 86 13.66 0.45 -7.00
C ALA A 86 12.61 -0.10 -7.98
N GLY A 87 11.33 0.27 -7.80
CA GLY A 87 10.25 -0.08 -8.71
C GLY A 87 10.47 0.48 -10.12
N LEU A 88 10.91 1.74 -10.24
CA LEU A 88 11.21 2.35 -11.53
C LEU A 88 12.41 1.67 -12.21
N SER A 89 13.40 1.25 -11.43
CA SER A 89 14.53 0.46 -11.93
C SER A 89 14.10 -0.93 -12.42
N ALA A 90 13.16 -1.57 -11.73
CA ALA A 90 12.55 -2.83 -12.18
C ALA A 90 11.74 -2.62 -13.47
N GLN A 91 10.98 -1.53 -13.54
CA GLN A 91 10.14 -1.19 -14.69
C GLN A 91 10.95 -0.99 -15.98
N LYS A 92 12.18 -0.48 -15.89
CA LYS A 92 13.08 -0.39 -17.05
C LYS A 92 13.41 -1.75 -17.66
N ARG A 93 13.37 -2.83 -16.87
CA ARG A 93 13.64 -4.21 -17.33
C ARG A 93 12.36 -4.94 -17.74
N ASN A 94 11.25 -4.64 -17.07
CA ASN A 94 9.94 -5.22 -17.35
C ASN A 94 8.86 -4.14 -17.15
N PRO A 95 8.29 -3.57 -18.22
CA PRO A 95 7.27 -2.51 -18.15
C PRO A 95 6.01 -2.90 -17.35
N ASP A 96 5.73 -4.19 -17.23
CA ASP A 96 4.53 -4.73 -16.59
C ASP A 96 4.69 -4.99 -15.09
N VAL A 97 5.80 -4.57 -14.48
CA VAL A 97 5.92 -4.61 -13.00
C VAL A 97 5.11 -3.48 -12.37
N TYR A 98 4.42 -3.81 -11.29
CA TYR A 98 3.62 -2.84 -10.53
C TYR A 98 4.43 -2.14 -9.43
N GLY A 99 5.64 -2.61 -9.10
CA GLY A 99 6.48 -2.12 -8.01
C GLY A 99 7.76 -2.97 -7.86
N PRO A 100 8.61 -2.70 -6.85
CA PRO A 100 9.76 -3.55 -6.56
C PRO A 100 9.35 -4.90 -5.96
N ASP A 101 10.19 -5.92 -6.14
CA ASP A 101 10.00 -7.26 -5.56
C ASP A 101 10.00 -7.19 -4.03
N GLN A 102 10.92 -6.42 -3.47
CA GLN A 102 11.07 -6.27 -2.02
C GLN A 102 10.05 -5.26 -1.46
N PRO A 103 9.28 -5.62 -0.42
CA PRO A 103 8.37 -4.69 0.24
C PRO A 103 9.13 -3.61 1.02
N LEU A 104 8.47 -2.49 1.31
CA LEU A 104 8.96 -1.45 2.24
C LEU A 104 9.18 -2.01 3.65
N SER A 105 8.27 -2.88 4.07
CA SER A 105 8.30 -3.53 5.38
C SER A 105 7.44 -4.78 5.35
N GLN A 106 7.77 -5.75 6.18
CA GLN A 106 6.97 -6.95 6.41
C GLN A 106 6.92 -7.23 7.92
N TRP A 107 5.77 -7.68 8.42
CA TRP A 107 5.58 -7.99 9.83
C TRP A 107 4.42 -8.96 10.03
N THR A 108 4.36 -9.54 11.22
CA THR A 108 3.22 -10.34 11.67
C THR A 108 2.42 -9.52 12.66
N THR A 109 1.10 -9.42 12.49
CA THR A 109 0.22 -8.75 13.47
C THR A 109 0.12 -9.55 14.76
N PRO A 110 -0.36 -8.96 15.88
CA PRO A 110 -0.62 -9.73 17.11
C PRO A 110 -1.57 -10.93 16.93
N ALA A 111 -2.41 -10.89 15.88
CA ALA A 111 -3.30 -12.00 15.51
C ALA A 111 -2.63 -13.06 14.62
N GLY A 112 -1.33 -12.96 14.34
CA GLY A 112 -0.59 -13.93 13.53
C GLY A 112 -0.66 -13.72 12.02
N LEU A 113 -1.19 -12.58 11.54
CA LEU A 113 -1.37 -12.35 10.10
C LEU A 113 -0.12 -11.72 9.45
N PRO A 114 0.37 -12.25 8.32
CA PRO A 114 1.54 -11.71 7.61
C PRO A 114 1.17 -10.46 6.78
N TYR A 115 1.49 -9.29 7.32
CA TYR A 115 1.28 -8.02 6.65
C TYR A 115 2.56 -7.55 5.96
N LYS A 116 2.39 -6.78 4.89
CA LYS A 116 3.48 -6.03 4.27
C LYS A 116 3.03 -4.63 3.87
N ALA A 117 4.00 -3.73 3.76
CA ALA A 117 3.86 -2.42 3.16
C ALA A 117 4.66 -2.39 1.86
N ARG A 118 4.12 -1.77 0.82
CA ARG A 118 4.70 -1.74 -0.53
C ARG A 118 4.53 -0.36 -1.14
N CYS A 119 5.27 -0.13 -2.22
CA CYS A 119 5.02 0.97 -3.12
C CYS A 119 4.75 0.43 -4.53
N GLY A 120 4.13 1.27 -5.35
CA GLY A 120 3.90 0.98 -6.76
C GLY A 120 4.41 2.07 -7.68
N VAL A 121 4.62 1.69 -8.93
CA VAL A 121 4.99 2.56 -10.03
C VAL A 121 3.90 2.53 -11.09
N ALA A 122 3.74 3.66 -11.78
CA ALA A 122 2.76 3.83 -12.85
C ALA A 122 3.08 2.90 -14.02
N GLY A 123 2.11 2.12 -14.50
CA GLY A 123 2.27 1.14 -15.58
C GLY A 123 1.23 0.04 -15.42
N ALA A 124 1.67 -1.18 -15.08
CA ALA A 124 0.77 -2.26 -14.66
C ALA A 124 0.09 -2.01 -13.30
N GLY A 125 0.58 -1.06 -12.50
CA GLY A 125 0.02 -0.70 -11.20
C GLY A 125 -0.19 0.80 -11.02
N PRO A 126 -0.87 1.21 -9.93
CA PRO A 126 -0.99 2.61 -9.57
C PRO A 126 0.29 3.13 -8.88
N LEU A 127 0.66 4.38 -9.16
CA LEU A 127 1.77 5.06 -8.48
C LEU A 127 1.35 5.43 -7.05
N GLY A 128 1.98 4.84 -6.03
CA GLY A 128 1.58 5.08 -4.65
C GLY A 128 2.18 4.11 -3.63
N VAL A 129 1.50 3.95 -2.51
CA VAL A 129 1.86 3.03 -1.43
C VAL A 129 0.64 2.29 -0.90
N TRP A 130 0.85 1.11 -0.35
CA TRP A 130 -0.20 0.34 0.30
C TRP A 130 0.34 -0.57 1.39
N ALA A 131 -0.50 -0.93 2.36
CA ALA A 131 -0.15 -1.77 3.48
C ALA A 131 -1.31 -2.69 3.86
N GLY A 132 -1.01 -3.93 4.22
CA GLY A 132 -2.07 -4.92 4.43
C GLY A 132 -1.65 -6.38 4.27
N TRP A 133 -2.65 -7.23 4.35
CA TRP A 133 -2.57 -8.69 4.32
C TRP A 133 -2.90 -9.26 2.94
N MET A 134 -2.26 -10.39 2.58
CA MET A 134 -2.46 -11.08 1.30
C MET A 134 -2.38 -10.18 0.08
N GLN A 135 -1.45 -9.22 0.11
CA GLN A 135 -1.11 -8.44 -1.07
C GLN A 135 -0.33 -9.34 -2.03
N GLN A 136 -0.88 -9.65 -3.21
CA GLN A 136 -0.10 -10.28 -4.27
C GLN A 136 0.92 -9.28 -4.81
#